data_AF-A0A7J6Y7C9-F1
#
_entry.id   AF-A0A7J6Y7C9-F1
#
_cell.length_a   1.000
_cell.length_b   1.000
_cell.length_c   1.000
_cell.angle_alpha   90.00
_cell.angle_beta   90.00
_cell.angle_gamma   90.00
#
_symmetry.space_group_name_H-M   'P 1'
#
loop_
_entity.id
_entity.type
_entity.pdbx_description
1 polymer ?
#
loop_
_entity_poly.entity_id
_entity_poly.type
_entity_poly.pdbx_seq_one_letter_code
_entity_poly.pdbx_strand_id
1 'polypeptide(L)'
;MSMGAGVFGLALWGGIVSVLLTAALTSTASPTDGPRMTAEQHHRTSERVIEHHSFSPPLLRNYYGEDELRHWAIGGTTVITDNYVRLTADRPGQVGHLWNTEPLDMPSFEIVVGFHLHGKGTGADGFALWITTDRPSHNGPLMGRPMEFTGLGIIFDTYDNDGLRDNPAVYVLFNDEKQRNRQYNTQKDFKGEYVGSCKYAYRQTSALPSTARIRYEGNALQIFLSLDGERNELQCTTISDLRLPIGKGGYYIGLSAETGDLADSHDILFVHTMPIEGVSYDHDVYSRRTLNQEVESHRILLFPERHQEEIRRHVQQQQQQQQQYEQPQQHEQQQHYEQPQHEQPQQYEQPQQHEQPQQHEQPQQHEQPQQHEQPQQYEQPQQHEQPQQHEQPQQHEQPQHYEQPQQYEQPQTA
;
A
#
# COMPACT_ATOMS: atom_id res chain seq x y z
N MET A 1 45.18 -75.92 -49.30
CA MET A 1 45.23 -75.67 -47.84
C MET A 1 45.56 -74.20 -47.66
N SER A 2 44.82 -73.37 -46.92
CA SER A 2 43.55 -73.50 -46.19
C SER A 2 42.70 -72.25 -46.55
N MET A 3 41.43 -72.30 -46.98
CA MET A 3 40.17 -72.75 -46.34
C MET A 3 39.65 -71.84 -45.21
N GLY A 4 38.36 -71.45 -45.32
CA GLY A 4 37.63 -70.41 -44.56
C GLY A 4 37.28 -69.21 -45.48
N ALA A 5 36.05 -68.89 -45.92
CA ALA A 5 34.67 -69.24 -45.51
C ALA A 5 34.31 -68.80 -44.06
N GLY A 6 33.25 -68.03 -43.76
CA GLY A 6 32.20 -67.37 -44.57
C GLY A 6 31.27 -66.53 -43.63
N VAL A 7 30.00 -66.17 -43.91
CA VAL A 7 29.14 -66.29 -45.11
C VAL A 7 27.85 -65.42 -44.92
N PHE A 8 27.30 -64.78 -45.98
CA PHE A 8 26.02 -63.98 -46.03
C PHE A 8 25.92 -62.73 -45.10
N GLY A 9 25.10 -61.69 -45.37
CA GLY A 9 24.29 -61.33 -46.56
C GLY A 9 23.21 -60.25 -46.25
N LEU A 10 22.70 -59.55 -47.27
CA LEU A 10 21.55 -58.59 -47.25
C LEU A 10 21.78 -57.28 -46.43
N ALA A 11 21.12 -56.14 -46.67
CA ALA A 11 20.44 -55.59 -47.86
C ALA A 11 20.33 -54.05 -47.70
N LEU A 12 19.92 -53.31 -48.74
CA LEU A 12 19.55 -51.88 -48.61
C LEU A 12 18.24 -51.72 -47.81
N TRP A 13 18.01 -50.55 -47.20
CA TRP A 13 16.92 -49.59 -47.52
C TRP A 13 16.68 -48.57 -46.40
N GLY A 14 16.47 -47.29 -46.78
CA GLY A 14 15.59 -46.36 -46.06
C GLY A 14 16.16 -45.53 -44.89
N GLY A 15 15.98 -44.21 -44.97
CA GLY A 15 15.74 -43.36 -43.79
C GLY A 15 16.94 -42.73 -43.08
N ILE A 16 17.55 -41.69 -43.67
CA ILE A 16 18.25 -40.67 -42.86
C ILE A 16 17.19 -39.81 -42.18
N VAL A 17 16.80 -40.19 -40.96
CA VAL A 17 16.06 -39.31 -40.06
C VAL A 17 17.07 -38.41 -39.36
N SER A 18 17.33 -37.25 -39.95
CA SER A 18 18.08 -36.19 -39.28
C SER A 18 17.27 -35.66 -38.10
N VAL A 19 17.48 -36.24 -36.92
CA VAL A 19 17.01 -35.67 -35.65
C VAL A 19 17.77 -34.36 -35.43
N LEU A 20 17.20 -33.27 -35.96
CA LEU A 20 17.58 -31.92 -35.58
C LEU A 20 17.26 -31.76 -34.10
N LEU A 21 18.26 -32.01 -33.25
CA LEU A 21 18.19 -31.77 -31.82
C LEU A 21 18.25 -30.26 -31.58
N THR A 22 17.17 -29.56 -31.93
CA THR A 22 16.95 -28.17 -31.55
C THR A 22 16.85 -28.14 -30.03
N ALA A 23 17.99 -27.92 -29.38
CA ALA A 23 18.05 -27.58 -27.97
C ALA A 23 17.34 -26.23 -27.80
N ALA A 24 16.03 -26.29 -27.64
CA ALA A 24 15.23 -25.18 -27.18
C ALA A 24 15.73 -24.84 -25.78
N LEU A 25 16.62 -23.85 -25.71
CA LEU A 25 16.95 -23.16 -24.48
C LEU A 25 15.69 -22.41 -24.04
N THR A 26 14.75 -23.16 -23.46
CA THR A 26 13.68 -22.61 -22.65
C THR A 26 14.37 -21.93 -21.48
N SER A 27 14.63 -20.64 -21.66
CA SER A 27 14.97 -19.75 -20.56
C SER A 27 13.80 -19.79 -19.59
N THR A 28 13.89 -20.69 -18.63
CA THR A 28 13.16 -20.55 -17.38
C THR A 28 13.79 -19.37 -16.67
N ALA A 29 13.42 -18.17 -17.13
CA ALA A 29 13.40 -17.01 -16.27
C ALA A 29 12.45 -17.40 -15.13
N SER A 30 13.03 -17.93 -14.04
CA SER A 30 12.34 -17.96 -12.76
C SER A 30 11.76 -16.56 -12.57
N PRO A 31 10.47 -16.41 -12.22
CA PRO A 31 9.99 -15.12 -11.81
C PRO A 31 10.94 -14.63 -10.72
N THR A 32 11.52 -13.45 -10.91
CA THR A 32 12.28 -12.80 -9.85
C THR A 32 11.26 -12.40 -8.81
N ASP A 33 10.93 -13.34 -7.93
CA ASP A 33 10.17 -13.11 -6.71
C ASP A 33 10.78 -11.88 -6.04
N GLY A 34 9.98 -10.81 -5.96
CA GLY A 34 10.36 -9.64 -5.20
C GLY A 34 10.60 -10.03 -3.74
N PRO A 35 11.25 -9.17 -2.93
CA PRO A 35 11.50 -9.49 -1.54
C PRO A 35 10.18 -9.87 -0.85
N ARG A 36 10.17 -10.94 -0.08
CA ARG A 36 8.93 -11.42 0.57
C ARG A 36 8.87 -10.96 2.01
N MET A 37 7.65 -10.74 2.49
CA MET A 37 7.40 -10.44 3.89
C MET A 37 7.77 -11.62 4.80
N THR A 38 8.12 -11.33 6.04
CA THR A 38 8.36 -12.35 7.07
C THR A 38 7.05 -12.88 7.67
N ALA A 39 7.13 -13.97 8.45
CA ALA A 39 5.96 -14.51 9.14
C ALA A 39 5.41 -13.53 10.20
N GLU A 40 6.31 -12.79 10.86
CA GLU A 40 5.98 -11.77 11.86
C GLU A 40 5.25 -10.58 11.21
N GLN A 41 5.70 -10.17 10.01
CA GLN A 41 5.04 -9.13 9.21
C GLN A 41 3.64 -9.59 8.75
N HIS A 42 3.48 -10.84 8.31
CA HIS A 42 2.17 -11.41 7.95
C HIS A 42 1.24 -11.63 9.16
N HIS A 43 1.76 -11.77 10.38
CA HIS A 43 0.95 -11.89 11.60
C HIS A 43 0.47 -10.51 12.10
N ARG A 44 1.32 -9.48 11.99
CA ARG A 44 0.97 -8.09 12.36
C ARG A 44 -0.30 -7.58 11.67
N THR A 45 -0.46 -7.92 10.38
CA THR A 45 -1.61 -7.50 9.56
C THR A 45 -2.94 -8.13 10.01
N SER A 46 -2.91 -9.26 10.74
CA SER A 46 -4.13 -9.86 11.27
C SER A 46 -4.63 -9.24 12.57
N GLU A 47 -3.80 -8.49 13.32
CA GLU A 47 -4.12 -8.09 14.71
C GLU A 47 -3.93 -6.61 15.07
N ARG A 48 -2.97 -5.89 14.47
CA ARG A 48 -2.57 -4.54 14.94
C ARG A 48 -2.64 -3.42 13.91
N VAL A 49 -2.75 -3.73 12.61
CA VAL A 49 -2.76 -2.70 11.56
C VAL A 49 -4.12 -2.05 11.41
N ILE A 50 -4.10 -0.76 11.09
CA ILE A 50 -5.28 0.04 10.76
C ILE A 50 -5.50 -0.09 9.25
N GLU A 51 -6.56 -0.79 8.88
CA GLU A 51 -6.82 -1.26 7.50
C GLU A 51 -6.78 -0.10 6.48
N HIS A 52 -7.47 1.01 6.76
CA HIS A 52 -7.55 2.17 5.87
C HIS A 52 -6.27 3.02 5.79
N HIS A 53 -5.27 2.78 6.65
CA HIS A 53 -3.95 3.42 6.60
C HIS A 53 -2.82 2.43 6.26
N SER A 54 -3.15 1.24 5.75
CA SER A 54 -2.19 0.15 5.53
C SER A 54 -2.40 -0.52 4.17
N PHE A 55 -1.40 -1.30 3.72
CA PHE A 55 -1.55 -2.29 2.64
C PHE A 55 -0.46 -3.35 2.73
N SER A 56 -0.75 -4.56 2.23
CA SER A 56 0.19 -5.68 2.16
C SER A 56 -0.22 -6.66 1.05
N PRO A 57 0.72 -7.34 0.38
CA PRO A 57 0.45 -8.40 -0.60
C PRO A 57 -0.49 -9.50 -0.05
N PRO A 58 -1.37 -10.08 -0.89
CA PRO A 58 -1.53 -9.86 -2.33
C PRO A 58 -2.38 -8.61 -2.67
N LEU A 59 -1.78 -7.62 -3.34
CA LEU A 59 -2.37 -6.29 -3.57
C LEU A 59 -3.45 -6.28 -4.66
N LEU A 60 -3.38 -7.17 -5.66
CA LEU A 60 -4.32 -7.20 -6.79
C LEU A 60 -5.52 -8.14 -6.54
N ARG A 61 -5.56 -8.80 -5.38
CA ARG A 61 -6.58 -9.83 -5.08
C ARG A 61 -8.02 -9.29 -4.96
N ASN A 62 -8.17 -7.99 -4.74
CA ASN A 62 -9.46 -7.29 -4.65
C ASN A 62 -9.71 -6.34 -5.84
N TYR A 63 -8.94 -6.46 -6.93
CA TYR A 63 -8.95 -5.54 -8.07
C TYR A 63 -10.15 -5.78 -9.01
N TYR A 64 -11.35 -5.37 -8.56
CA TYR A 64 -12.63 -5.60 -9.23
C TYR A 64 -13.48 -4.32 -9.46
N GLY A 65 -12.87 -3.14 -9.34
CA GLY A 65 -13.52 -1.83 -9.55
C GLY A 65 -12.54 -0.78 -10.08
N GLU A 66 -12.96 0.49 -10.08
CA GLU A 66 -12.14 1.62 -10.54
C GLU A 66 -11.12 2.11 -9.49
N ASP A 67 -11.21 1.64 -8.24
CA ASP A 67 -10.35 2.07 -7.12
C ASP A 67 -8.96 1.40 -7.14
N GLU A 68 -7.93 2.19 -7.47
CA GLU A 68 -6.53 1.78 -7.58
C GLU A 68 -5.86 1.60 -6.20
N LEU A 69 -6.12 0.45 -5.55
CA LEU A 69 -5.76 0.08 -4.17
C LEU A 69 -6.63 0.79 -3.10
N ARG A 70 -7.53 0.03 -2.45
CA ARG A 70 -8.50 0.55 -1.47
C ARG A 70 -7.85 1.42 -0.39
N HIS A 71 -8.43 2.61 -0.16
CA HIS A 71 -7.95 3.68 0.73
C HIS A 71 -6.65 4.39 0.29
N TRP A 72 -6.17 4.18 -0.93
CA TRP A 72 -5.01 4.87 -1.49
C TRP A 72 -5.33 5.40 -2.89
N ALA A 73 -4.59 6.42 -3.31
CA ALA A 73 -4.62 6.98 -4.66
C ALA A 73 -3.20 7.04 -5.20
N ILE A 74 -2.97 6.45 -6.38
CA ILE A 74 -1.69 6.51 -7.08
C ILE A 74 -1.66 7.66 -8.10
N GLY A 75 -0.47 7.99 -8.59
CA GLY A 75 -0.31 8.91 -9.70
C GLY A 75 1.13 9.02 -10.19
N GLY A 76 1.30 9.70 -11.32
CA GLY A 76 2.59 9.79 -12.02
C GLY A 76 2.96 8.47 -12.68
N THR A 77 4.17 7.96 -12.42
CA THR A 77 4.69 6.70 -12.97
C THR A 77 4.38 5.46 -12.11
N THR A 78 3.59 5.62 -11.04
CA THR A 78 3.32 4.54 -10.09
C THR A 78 2.55 3.39 -10.75
N VAL A 79 2.99 2.14 -10.50
CA VAL A 79 2.31 0.92 -10.95
C VAL A 79 2.16 -0.10 -9.82
N ILE A 80 0.99 -0.73 -9.73
CA ILE A 80 0.69 -1.76 -8.72
C ILE A 80 0.95 -3.14 -9.32
N THR A 81 1.65 -3.99 -8.56
CA THR A 81 1.75 -5.44 -8.81
C THR A 81 1.17 -6.18 -7.60
N ASP A 82 0.94 -7.49 -7.70
CA ASP A 82 0.41 -8.24 -6.55
C ASP A 82 1.34 -8.26 -5.32
N ASN A 83 2.65 -7.99 -5.51
CA ASN A 83 3.67 -8.08 -4.46
C ASN A 83 4.23 -6.72 -3.99
N TYR A 84 4.02 -5.63 -4.74
CA TYR A 84 4.54 -4.29 -4.43
C TYR A 84 3.88 -3.21 -5.28
N VAL A 85 3.86 -1.98 -4.76
CA VAL A 85 3.61 -0.73 -5.49
C VAL A 85 4.95 -0.14 -5.90
N ARG A 86 5.23 -0.05 -7.20
CA ARG A 86 6.44 0.60 -7.73
C ARG A 86 6.14 2.06 -8.02
N LEU A 87 6.82 3.00 -7.37
CA LEU A 87 6.63 4.45 -7.59
C LEU A 87 7.33 4.91 -8.88
N THR A 88 8.61 4.56 -9.02
CA THR A 88 9.44 4.82 -10.21
C THR A 88 10.19 3.54 -10.60
N ALA A 89 10.63 3.46 -11.86
CA ALA A 89 11.44 2.34 -12.37
C ALA A 89 12.87 2.79 -12.67
N ASP A 90 13.80 1.84 -12.84
CA ASP A 90 15.17 2.01 -13.37
C ASP A 90 15.15 2.57 -14.82
N ARG A 91 14.80 3.86 -14.92
CA ARG A 91 14.62 4.71 -16.10
C ARG A 91 14.76 6.19 -15.67
N PRO A 92 15.37 7.06 -16.49
CA PRO A 92 15.42 8.50 -16.22
C PRO A 92 14.04 9.18 -16.26
N GLY A 93 13.91 10.32 -15.59
CA GLY A 93 12.75 11.22 -15.68
C GLY A 93 11.43 10.58 -15.23
N GLN A 94 11.44 9.78 -14.17
CA GLN A 94 10.24 9.19 -13.58
C GLN A 94 9.84 9.96 -12.33
N VAL A 95 8.54 10.18 -12.12
CA VAL A 95 7.99 10.71 -10.87
C VAL A 95 6.70 9.97 -10.59
N GLY A 96 6.61 9.31 -9.44
CA GLY A 96 5.42 8.57 -9.02
C GLY A 96 5.14 8.76 -7.54
N HIS A 97 3.86 8.73 -7.19
CA HIS A 97 3.38 8.89 -5.82
C HIS A 97 2.21 7.95 -5.49
N LEU A 98 1.96 7.82 -4.19
CA LEU A 98 0.95 7.00 -3.54
C LEU A 98 0.48 7.75 -2.28
N TRP A 99 -0.77 8.19 -2.23
CA TRP A 99 -1.32 8.98 -1.14
C TRP A 99 -2.52 8.28 -0.51
N ASN A 100 -2.53 8.16 0.82
CA ASN A 100 -3.69 7.64 1.54
C ASN A 100 -4.89 8.58 1.35
N THR A 101 -6.09 8.04 1.17
CA THR A 101 -7.29 8.86 0.92
C THR A 101 -7.93 9.41 2.20
N GLU A 102 -7.60 8.81 3.35
CA GLU A 102 -8.20 9.13 4.64
C GLU A 102 -7.22 9.88 5.55
N PRO A 103 -7.72 10.79 6.40
CA PRO A 103 -6.86 11.55 7.29
C PRO A 103 -6.39 10.67 8.46
N LEU A 104 -5.08 10.63 8.69
CA LEU A 104 -4.47 10.15 9.92
C LEU A 104 -4.98 11.00 11.09
N ASP A 105 -5.74 10.38 12.00
CA ASP A 105 -6.40 11.07 13.13
C ASP A 105 -5.74 10.77 14.50
N MET A 106 -4.75 9.89 14.52
CA MET A 106 -4.08 9.45 15.75
C MET A 106 -3.03 10.46 16.28
N PRO A 107 -3.09 10.86 17.57
CA PRO A 107 -2.07 11.69 18.20
C PRO A 107 -0.75 10.95 18.50
N SER A 108 -0.71 9.62 18.44
CA SER A 108 0.51 8.82 18.59
C SER A 108 0.38 7.49 17.85
N PHE A 109 1.37 7.14 17.03
CA PHE A 109 1.28 6.06 16.04
C PHE A 109 2.64 5.45 15.75
N GLU A 110 2.62 4.28 15.12
CA GLU A 110 3.79 3.66 14.50
C GLU A 110 3.47 3.27 13.06
N ILE A 111 4.31 3.69 12.11
CA ILE A 111 4.22 3.32 10.69
C ILE A 111 5.46 2.50 10.35
N VAL A 112 5.27 1.27 9.86
CA VAL A 112 6.35 0.45 9.30
C VAL A 112 6.18 0.37 7.78
N VAL A 113 7.21 0.81 7.04
CA VAL A 113 7.27 0.70 5.58
C VAL A 113 8.29 -0.39 5.22
N GLY A 114 7.87 -1.36 4.41
CA GLY A 114 8.78 -2.28 3.73
C GLY A 114 9.05 -1.80 2.31
N PHE A 115 10.31 -1.66 1.94
CA PHE A 115 10.72 -1.11 0.65
C PHE A 115 11.96 -1.81 0.06
N HIS A 116 12.18 -1.62 -1.24
CA HIS A 116 13.30 -2.19 -1.98
C HIS A 116 13.72 -1.24 -3.11
N LEU A 117 14.96 -0.72 -3.03
CA LEU A 117 15.55 0.15 -4.05
C LEU A 117 16.62 -0.62 -4.82
N HIS A 118 16.42 -0.75 -6.13
CA HIS A 118 17.26 -1.56 -7.02
C HIS A 118 17.29 -1.03 -8.46
N GLY A 119 18.45 -1.16 -9.09
CA GLY A 119 18.70 -0.67 -10.45
C GLY A 119 20.11 -1.00 -10.89
N LYS A 120 20.39 -0.89 -12.20
CA LYS A 120 21.67 -1.34 -12.79
C LYS A 120 22.86 -0.41 -12.51
N GLY A 121 22.60 0.80 -12.04
CA GLY A 121 23.62 1.82 -11.77
C GLY A 121 23.94 2.01 -10.29
N THR A 122 24.39 3.23 -9.95
CA THR A 122 24.61 3.70 -8.58
C THR A 122 23.32 3.84 -7.76
N GLY A 123 22.20 4.11 -8.44
CA GLY A 123 20.93 4.54 -7.84
C GLY A 123 20.83 6.07 -7.83
N ALA A 124 19.60 6.58 -8.02
CA ALA A 124 19.16 7.95 -7.82
C ALA A 124 17.63 8.06 -8.04
N ASP A 125 16.95 9.10 -7.59
CA ASP A 125 17.43 10.06 -6.57
C ASP A 125 17.07 9.55 -5.17
N GLY A 126 15.83 9.10 -5.01
CA GLY A 126 15.35 8.45 -3.80
C GLY A 126 13.82 8.37 -3.74
N PHE A 127 13.32 8.11 -2.54
CA PHE A 127 11.90 8.26 -2.21
C PHE A 127 11.73 9.02 -0.90
N ALA A 128 10.50 9.40 -0.59
CA ALA A 128 10.15 10.02 0.68
C ALA A 128 8.84 9.47 1.23
N LEU A 129 8.73 9.42 2.56
CA LEU A 129 7.47 9.27 3.27
C LEU A 129 7.03 10.62 3.83
N TRP A 130 5.74 10.90 3.68
CA TRP A 130 5.10 12.17 4.03
C TRP A 130 4.03 11.95 5.09
N ILE A 131 3.96 12.89 6.04
CA ILE A 131 2.82 13.05 6.95
C ILE A 131 2.46 14.53 6.90
N THR A 132 1.61 14.89 5.93
CA THR A 132 1.37 16.29 5.52
C THR A 132 -0.11 16.65 5.54
N THR A 133 -0.44 17.92 5.79
CA THR A 133 -1.84 18.40 5.76
C THR A 133 -2.45 18.44 4.35
N ASP A 134 -1.61 18.31 3.34
CA ASP A 134 -1.97 18.32 1.92
C ASP A 134 -1.71 16.97 1.25
N ARG A 135 -2.51 16.69 0.22
CA ARG A 135 -2.21 15.72 -0.84
C ARG A 135 -2.00 16.53 -2.13
N PRO A 136 -0.78 16.66 -2.66
CA PRO A 136 -0.48 17.54 -3.78
C PRO A 136 -1.12 17.04 -5.07
N SER A 137 -1.75 17.95 -5.83
CA SER A 137 -2.40 17.67 -7.12
C SER A 137 -1.45 17.70 -8.32
N HIS A 138 -0.18 18.04 -8.10
CA HIS A 138 0.87 18.05 -9.11
C HIS A 138 2.21 17.65 -8.50
N ASN A 139 3.11 17.18 -9.36
CA ASN A 139 4.47 16.81 -8.99
C ASN A 139 5.31 18.06 -8.62
N GLY A 140 6.48 17.83 -8.04
CA GLY A 140 7.50 18.86 -7.80
C GLY A 140 8.86 18.26 -7.46
N PRO A 141 9.89 19.09 -7.26
CA PRO A 141 11.31 18.68 -7.22
C PRO A 141 11.79 18.15 -5.86
N LEU A 142 10.88 17.78 -4.94
CA LEU A 142 11.21 17.29 -3.61
C LEU A 142 10.79 15.82 -3.50
N MET A 143 11.60 14.93 -4.07
CA MET A 143 11.28 13.50 -4.28
C MET A 143 9.89 13.33 -4.93
N GLY A 144 9.61 14.10 -5.97
CA GLY A 144 8.39 14.03 -6.76
C GLY A 144 7.22 14.90 -6.29
N ARG A 145 7.30 15.61 -5.14
CA ARG A 145 6.25 16.54 -4.67
C ARG A 145 6.73 18.01 -4.55
N PRO A 146 5.81 19.00 -4.44
CA PRO A 146 6.18 20.43 -4.33
C PRO A 146 7.00 20.75 -3.08
N MET A 147 7.75 21.86 -3.06
CA MET A 147 8.51 22.25 -1.85
C MET A 147 7.60 22.81 -0.74
N GLU A 148 6.44 23.32 -1.13
CA GLU A 148 5.40 23.84 -0.27
C GLU A 148 4.71 22.67 0.46
N PHE A 149 4.88 22.58 1.79
CA PHE A 149 4.19 21.60 2.62
C PHE A 149 4.07 22.03 4.08
N THR A 150 3.17 21.37 4.82
CA THR A 150 3.05 21.49 6.28
C THR A 150 2.99 20.09 6.89
N GLY A 151 3.80 19.85 7.92
CA GLY A 151 3.99 18.53 8.53
C GLY A 151 5.42 18.02 8.38
N LEU A 152 5.54 16.75 7.99
CA LEU A 152 6.76 15.96 8.02
C LEU A 152 7.08 15.35 6.64
N GLY A 153 8.35 15.42 6.25
CA GLY A 153 8.93 14.65 5.15
C GLY A 153 10.14 13.86 5.64
N ILE A 154 10.13 12.54 5.46
CA ILE A 154 11.26 11.64 5.74
C ILE A 154 11.82 11.22 4.39
N ILE A 155 12.91 11.85 3.99
CA ILE A 155 13.57 11.66 2.70
C ILE A 155 14.57 10.51 2.82
N PHE A 156 14.41 9.48 1.99
CA PHE A 156 15.35 8.37 1.80
C PHE A 156 16.17 8.67 0.55
N ASP A 157 17.23 9.44 0.76
CA ASP A 157 18.11 9.95 -0.28
C ASP A 157 19.23 8.98 -0.65
N THR A 158 19.32 8.57 -1.92
CA THR A 158 20.36 7.66 -2.40
C THR A 158 21.52 8.33 -3.12
N TYR A 159 21.42 9.62 -3.47
CA TYR A 159 22.33 10.25 -4.42
C TYR A 159 23.14 11.40 -3.79
N ASP A 160 24.47 11.31 -3.88
CA ASP A 160 25.44 12.25 -3.32
C ASP A 160 25.48 13.57 -4.13
N ASN A 161 24.49 14.45 -3.93
CA ASN A 161 24.39 15.72 -4.66
C ASN A 161 25.48 16.73 -4.26
N ASP A 162 25.85 16.82 -2.98
CA ASP A 162 26.86 17.78 -2.50
C ASP A 162 28.32 17.26 -2.52
N GLY A 163 28.50 15.96 -2.77
CA GLY A 163 29.79 15.33 -3.08
C GLY A 163 30.62 14.92 -1.84
N LEU A 164 30.01 14.93 -0.65
CA LEU A 164 30.66 14.51 0.60
C LEU A 164 30.64 12.99 0.85
N ARG A 165 29.97 12.21 -0.01
CA ARG A 165 29.94 10.73 -0.01
C ARG A 165 29.33 10.13 1.25
N ASP A 166 28.21 10.67 1.70
CA ASP A 166 27.47 10.16 2.86
C ASP A 166 26.06 9.59 2.60
N ASN A 167 25.63 9.56 1.33
CA ASN A 167 24.44 8.83 0.87
C ASN A 167 24.78 7.33 0.65
N PRO A 168 23.82 6.38 0.78
CA PRO A 168 22.41 6.62 1.11
C PRO A 168 22.20 7.10 2.54
N ALA A 169 21.36 8.10 2.67
CA ALA A 169 21.08 8.82 3.90
C ALA A 169 19.56 8.92 4.12
N VAL A 170 19.17 9.23 5.36
CA VAL A 170 17.79 9.60 5.68
C VAL A 170 17.80 11.00 6.29
N TYR A 171 17.00 11.91 5.74
CA TYR A 171 16.85 13.29 6.21
C TYR A 171 15.41 13.55 6.63
N VAL A 172 15.22 14.21 7.78
CA VAL A 172 13.89 14.57 8.29
C VAL A 172 13.66 16.06 8.10
N LEU A 173 12.77 16.40 7.17
CA LEU A 173 12.30 17.76 6.92
C LEU A 173 11.00 18.01 7.70
N PHE A 174 10.89 19.17 8.34
CA PHE A 174 9.72 19.56 9.13
C PHE A 174 9.34 21.01 8.84
N ASN A 175 8.04 21.29 8.71
CA ASN A 175 7.50 22.64 8.54
C ASN A 175 6.19 22.81 9.33
N ASP A 176 6.15 23.78 10.24
CA ASP A 176 5.05 24.03 11.18
C ASP A 176 4.21 25.26 10.80
N GLU A 177 3.84 25.34 9.51
CA GLU A 177 3.19 26.47 8.81
C GLU A 177 3.95 27.81 8.80
N LYS A 178 4.94 28.02 9.67
CA LYS A 178 5.64 29.31 9.81
C LYS A 178 6.36 29.75 8.54
N GLN A 179 6.73 28.83 7.65
CA GLN A 179 7.40 29.12 6.39
C GLN A 179 6.65 28.48 5.22
N ARG A 180 5.54 29.11 4.81
CA ARG A 180 4.64 28.58 3.76
C ARG A 180 5.31 28.32 2.40
N ASN A 181 6.33 29.10 2.06
CA ASN A 181 7.07 28.99 0.80
C ASN A 181 8.52 28.54 1.04
N ARG A 182 8.76 27.64 2.01
CA ARG A 182 10.10 27.16 2.33
C ARG A 182 10.69 26.40 1.14
N GLN A 183 11.72 26.97 0.53
CA GLN A 183 12.51 26.29 -0.48
C GLN A 183 13.55 25.39 0.20
N TYR A 184 13.80 24.22 -0.39
CA TYR A 184 14.70 23.19 0.13
C TYR A 184 15.81 22.90 -0.87
N ASN A 185 17.05 22.79 -0.40
CA ASN A 185 18.23 22.69 -1.26
C ASN A 185 18.62 21.22 -1.54
N THR A 186 17.94 20.62 -2.53
CA THR A 186 18.25 19.27 -3.03
C THR A 186 19.68 19.17 -3.55
N GLN A 187 20.20 20.23 -4.17
CA GLN A 187 21.58 20.29 -4.67
C GLN A 187 22.65 20.36 -3.56
N LYS A 188 22.25 20.26 -2.29
CA LYS A 188 23.13 20.20 -1.11
C LYS A 188 22.59 19.25 -0.02
N ASP A 189 21.84 18.22 -0.39
CA ASP A 189 21.35 17.18 0.53
C ASP A 189 20.69 17.76 1.80
N PHE A 190 19.91 18.83 1.61
CA PHE A 190 19.19 19.57 2.67
C PHE A 190 20.08 20.07 3.83
N LYS A 191 21.37 20.32 3.55
CA LYS A 191 22.40 20.68 4.55
C LYS A 191 22.02 21.91 5.39
N GLY A 192 21.64 21.66 6.65
CA GLY A 192 21.21 22.69 7.61
C GLY A 192 19.70 22.99 7.59
N GLU A 193 18.93 22.25 6.80
CA GLU A 193 17.48 22.40 6.65
C GLU A 193 16.68 21.28 7.34
N TYR A 194 17.27 20.09 7.48
CA TYR A 194 16.69 18.96 8.21
C TYR A 194 16.76 19.14 9.74
N VAL A 195 15.80 18.54 10.46
CA VAL A 195 15.73 18.52 11.94
C VAL A 195 16.37 17.26 12.56
N GLY A 196 16.63 16.23 11.75
CA GLY A 196 17.41 15.06 12.13
C GLY A 196 17.82 14.27 10.88
N SER A 197 18.88 13.47 10.97
CA SER A 197 19.34 12.62 9.87
C SER A 197 20.15 11.41 10.34
N CYS A 198 20.39 10.46 9.43
CA CYS A 198 21.38 9.39 9.60
C CYS A 198 21.94 8.92 8.24
N LYS A 199 23.01 8.12 8.28
CA LYS A 199 23.67 7.51 7.11
C LYS A 199 23.43 6.00 7.18
N TYR A 200 22.83 5.40 6.14
CA TYR A 200 22.39 4.00 6.20
C TYR A 200 22.20 3.41 4.80
N ALA A 201 22.94 2.37 4.45
CA ALA A 201 22.94 1.78 3.11
C ALA A 201 21.74 0.82 2.86
N TYR A 202 20.52 1.37 2.79
CA TYR A 202 19.28 0.61 2.53
C TYR A 202 19.02 0.28 1.05
N ARG A 203 19.84 0.77 0.11
CA ARG A 203 19.80 0.32 -1.29
C ARG A 203 20.34 -1.11 -1.38
N GLN A 204 19.58 -2.04 -1.97
CA GLN A 204 19.84 -3.47 -1.83
C GLN A 204 19.51 -4.30 -3.08
N THR A 205 20.35 -5.30 -3.35
CA THR A 205 20.03 -6.43 -4.25
C THR A 205 19.77 -7.72 -3.44
N SER A 206 19.18 -7.57 -2.25
CA SER A 206 18.91 -8.64 -1.26
C SER A 206 17.55 -9.30 -1.48
N ALA A 207 17.37 -10.52 -0.95
CA ALA A 207 16.11 -11.27 -1.00
C ALA A 207 15.10 -10.89 0.12
N LEU A 208 15.52 -10.09 1.11
CA LEU A 208 14.64 -9.51 2.13
C LEU A 208 14.52 -7.99 1.90
N PRO A 209 13.35 -7.39 2.21
CA PRO A 209 13.19 -5.95 2.08
C PRO A 209 13.98 -5.20 3.16
N SER A 210 14.41 -4.00 2.82
CA SER A 210 14.78 -3.01 3.83
C SER A 210 13.50 -2.43 4.42
N THR A 211 13.54 -2.04 5.69
CA THR A 211 12.37 -1.50 6.39
C THR A 211 12.71 -0.24 7.16
N ALA A 212 11.74 0.65 7.26
CA ALA A 212 11.77 1.80 8.14
C ALA A 212 10.59 1.74 9.10
N ARG A 213 10.85 1.90 10.40
CA ARG A 213 9.82 2.02 11.44
C ARG A 213 9.86 3.43 12.02
N ILE A 214 8.78 4.16 11.79
CA ILE A 214 8.58 5.55 12.16
C ILE A 214 7.61 5.56 13.34
N ARG A 215 8.11 5.88 14.53
CA ARG A 215 7.34 5.93 15.78
C ARG A 215 7.17 7.39 16.21
N TYR A 216 5.94 7.84 16.38
CA TYR A 216 5.62 9.18 16.87
C TYR A 216 4.78 9.09 18.15
N GLU A 217 5.32 9.62 19.24
CA GLU A 217 4.70 9.59 20.56
C GLU A 217 5.11 10.83 21.36
N GLY A 218 4.18 11.49 22.05
CA GLY A 218 4.52 12.53 23.04
C GLY A 218 5.24 13.77 22.48
N ASN A 219 5.14 14.05 21.17
CA ASN A 219 5.94 15.05 20.44
C ASN A 219 7.43 14.68 20.24
N ALA A 220 7.76 13.39 20.32
CA ALA A 220 9.02 12.83 19.89
C ALA A 220 8.80 11.94 18.66
N LEU A 221 9.67 12.10 17.66
CA LEU A 221 9.75 11.25 16.48
C LEU A 221 10.99 10.37 16.56
N GLN A 222 10.84 9.06 16.39
CA GLN A 222 11.93 8.10 16.36
C GLN A 222 11.88 7.32 15.04
N ILE A 223 13.02 7.15 14.39
CA ILE A 223 13.14 6.39 13.13
C ILE A 223 14.15 5.26 13.34
N PHE A 224 13.73 4.05 13.00
CA PHE A 224 14.57 2.84 13.00
C PHE A 224 14.64 2.26 11.58
N LEU A 225 15.78 1.66 11.23
CA LEU A 225 16.04 1.07 9.91
C LEU A 225 16.58 -0.36 10.05
N SER A 226 16.13 -1.27 9.19
CA SER A 226 16.63 -2.64 9.06
C SER A 226 16.90 -2.99 7.58
N LEU A 227 17.86 -3.89 7.38
CA LEU A 227 18.28 -4.44 6.07
C LEU A 227 17.76 -5.86 5.81
N ASP A 228 16.93 -6.40 6.72
CA ASP A 228 16.70 -7.84 6.87
C ASP A 228 15.29 -8.19 7.35
N GLY A 229 14.29 -7.38 6.99
CA GLY A 229 12.90 -7.59 7.37
C GLY A 229 12.66 -7.45 8.87
N GLU A 230 13.10 -6.33 9.45
CA GLU A 230 12.91 -5.93 10.86
C GLU A 230 13.62 -6.80 11.92
N ARG A 231 14.49 -7.74 11.51
CA ARG A 231 15.21 -8.62 12.45
C ARG A 231 16.32 -7.91 13.21
N ASN A 232 17.04 -7.00 12.54
CA ASN A 232 18.08 -6.16 13.14
C ASN A 232 17.80 -4.69 12.86
N GLU A 233 16.96 -4.08 13.69
CA GLU A 233 16.70 -2.63 13.65
C GLU A 233 17.82 -1.82 14.31
N LEU A 234 18.20 -0.72 13.66
CA LEU A 234 19.13 0.27 14.18
C LEU A 234 18.45 1.65 14.22
N GLN A 235 18.57 2.37 15.33
CA GLN A 235 18.00 3.71 15.45
C GLN A 235 18.75 4.68 14.52
N CYS A 236 18.04 5.22 13.54
CA CYS A 236 18.52 6.25 12.63
C CYS A 236 18.61 7.60 13.35
N THR A 237 17.49 8.10 13.86
CA THR A 237 17.43 9.40 14.53
C THR A 237 16.28 9.47 15.54
N THR A 238 16.39 10.37 16.50
CA THR A 238 15.34 10.71 17.48
C THR A 238 15.28 12.22 17.60
N ILE A 239 14.10 12.79 17.38
CA ILE A 239 13.85 14.24 17.35
C ILE A 239 12.78 14.57 18.39
N SER A 240 13.14 15.33 19.42
CA SER A 240 12.23 15.81 20.46
C SER A 240 11.56 17.14 20.07
N ASP A 241 10.50 17.50 20.79
CA ASP A 241 9.73 18.75 20.64
C ASP A 241 9.10 18.99 19.24
N LEU A 242 9.02 17.95 18.41
CA LEU A 242 8.39 17.96 17.09
C LEU A 242 6.88 17.81 17.27
N ARG A 243 6.11 18.87 17.00
CA ARG A 243 4.67 18.93 17.27
C ARG A 243 3.86 18.83 15.98
N LEU A 244 3.27 17.65 15.73
CA LEU A 244 2.23 17.46 14.73
C LEU A 244 0.84 17.62 15.39
N PRO A 245 0.05 18.68 15.10
CA PRO A 245 -1.28 18.90 15.67
C PRO A 245 -2.37 18.02 15.03
N ILE A 246 -2.14 16.71 14.97
CA ILE A 246 -2.93 15.75 14.16
C ILE A 246 -4.42 15.75 14.50
N GLY A 247 -4.78 15.70 15.80
CA GLY A 247 -6.17 15.77 16.28
C GLY A 247 -6.88 17.13 16.08
N LYS A 248 -6.46 17.96 15.11
CA LYS A 248 -7.08 19.24 14.73
C LYS A 248 -7.16 19.50 13.22
N GLY A 249 -6.61 18.63 12.37
CA GLY A 249 -6.64 18.79 10.92
C GLY A 249 -6.11 17.54 10.22
N GLY A 250 -6.68 17.19 9.08
CA GLY A 250 -6.35 15.95 8.37
C GLY A 250 -4.91 15.94 7.85
N TYR A 251 -4.04 15.20 8.53
CA TYR A 251 -2.75 14.79 7.98
C TYR A 251 -2.96 13.54 7.12
N TYR A 252 -2.23 13.43 6.02
CA TYR A 252 -2.28 12.27 5.13
C TYR A 252 -0.93 11.59 5.09
N ILE A 253 -0.94 10.26 5.10
CA ILE A 253 0.26 9.46 4.81
C ILE A 253 0.44 9.45 3.29
N GLY A 254 1.65 9.76 2.84
CA GLY A 254 2.02 9.67 1.43
C GLY A 254 3.40 9.08 1.23
N LEU A 255 3.64 8.52 0.05
CA LEU A 255 4.96 8.14 -0.42
C LEU A 255 5.15 8.66 -1.85
N SER A 256 6.34 9.16 -2.18
CA SER A 256 6.68 9.63 -3.52
C SER A 256 8.15 9.37 -3.85
N ALA A 257 8.47 9.18 -5.13
CA ALA A 257 9.82 8.95 -5.62
C ALA A 257 10.07 9.67 -6.94
N GLU A 258 11.33 9.95 -7.23
CA GLU A 258 11.80 10.72 -8.40
C GLU A 258 13.10 10.13 -8.95
N THR A 259 13.31 10.24 -10.27
CA THR A 259 14.55 9.89 -10.95
C THR A 259 14.94 10.97 -11.96
N GLY A 260 16.14 11.53 -11.82
CA GLY A 260 16.79 12.45 -12.76
C GLY A 260 17.41 11.70 -13.95
N ASP A 261 18.66 12.04 -14.29
CA ASP A 261 19.46 11.36 -15.33
C ASP A 261 19.92 9.95 -14.90
N LEU A 262 20.10 9.76 -13.59
CA LEU A 262 20.31 8.47 -12.94
C LEU A 262 18.99 7.98 -12.37
N ALA A 263 18.86 6.67 -12.13
CA ALA A 263 17.60 6.07 -11.73
C ALA A 263 17.77 4.83 -10.84
N ASP A 264 16.68 4.50 -10.15
CA ASP A 264 16.43 3.26 -9.45
C ASP A 264 14.94 2.89 -9.57
N SER A 265 14.64 1.60 -9.43
CA SER A 265 13.27 1.14 -9.17
C SER A 265 12.97 1.29 -7.68
N HIS A 266 11.92 2.05 -7.37
CA HIS A 266 11.52 2.36 -6.00
C HIS A 266 10.25 1.58 -5.65
N ASP A 267 10.43 0.37 -5.10
CA ASP A 267 9.33 -0.55 -4.77
C ASP A 267 8.93 -0.44 -3.29
N ILE A 268 7.68 -0.12 -3.03
CA ILE A 268 7.05 -0.18 -1.70
C ILE A 268 6.25 -1.48 -1.61
N LEU A 269 6.65 -2.35 -0.70
CA LEU A 269 6.06 -3.68 -0.55
C LEU A 269 4.82 -3.63 0.34
N PHE A 270 4.93 -2.96 1.49
CA PHE A 270 3.84 -2.82 2.44
C PHE A 270 3.97 -1.51 3.22
N VAL A 271 2.83 -1.03 3.72
CA VAL A 271 2.75 -0.01 4.78
C VAL A 271 1.87 -0.57 5.88
N HIS A 272 2.38 -0.59 7.11
CA HIS A 272 1.67 -1.03 8.31
C HIS A 272 1.55 0.15 9.27
N THR A 273 0.39 0.79 9.32
CA THR A 273 0.08 1.84 10.30
C THR A 273 -0.61 1.23 11.50
N MET A 274 -0.10 1.50 12.71
CA MET A 274 -0.53 0.90 13.96
C MET A 274 -0.65 1.95 15.08
N PRO A 275 -1.49 1.71 16.11
CA PRO A 275 -1.39 2.44 17.36
C PRO A 275 -0.11 2.08 18.14
N ILE A 276 0.33 2.99 19.01
CA ILE A 276 1.35 2.67 20.02
C ILE A 276 0.82 1.57 20.95
N GLU A 277 1.68 0.65 21.35
CA GLU A 277 1.31 -0.46 22.22
C GLU A 277 0.72 0.01 23.56
N GLY A 278 -0.43 -0.56 23.94
CA GLY A 278 -1.20 -0.13 25.11
C GLY A 278 -2.14 1.05 24.87
N VAL A 279 -2.12 1.71 23.71
CA VAL A 279 -3.09 2.73 23.31
C VAL A 279 -4.21 2.08 22.50
N SER A 280 -5.44 2.20 22.97
CA SER A 280 -6.65 1.81 22.23
C SER A 280 -7.28 3.05 21.60
N TYR A 281 -7.56 2.99 20.29
CA TYR A 281 -8.40 3.98 19.61
C TYR A 281 -9.73 3.36 19.19
N ASP A 282 -10.69 4.22 18.88
CA ASP A 282 -12.03 3.84 18.43
C ASP A 282 -12.00 3.60 16.91
N HIS A 283 -11.59 2.40 16.50
CA HIS A 283 -11.35 2.05 15.08
C HIS A 283 -12.63 1.75 14.27
N ASP A 284 -13.82 2.05 14.81
CA ASP A 284 -15.11 1.60 14.29
C ASP A 284 -15.76 2.57 13.28
N VAL A 285 -15.19 2.57 12.07
CA VAL A 285 -15.97 2.86 10.83
C VAL A 285 -15.79 1.75 9.79
N TYR A 286 -14.55 1.30 9.56
CA TYR A 286 -14.23 0.36 8.47
C TYR A 286 -13.74 -1.04 8.90
N SER A 287 -13.71 -1.33 10.21
CA SER A 287 -13.15 -2.59 10.76
C SER A 287 -13.93 -3.85 10.33
N ARG A 288 -13.41 -4.54 9.29
CA ARG A 288 -13.70 -5.92 8.81
C ARG A 288 -15.15 -6.36 8.50
N ARG A 289 -16.20 -5.71 9.00
CA ARG A 289 -17.60 -6.10 8.73
C ARG A 289 -17.92 -5.97 7.23
N THR A 290 -17.54 -4.85 6.65
CA THR A 290 -17.66 -4.58 5.21
C THR A 290 -16.98 -5.66 4.39
N LEU A 291 -15.70 -5.97 4.64
CA LEU A 291 -14.97 -6.95 3.82
C LEU A 291 -15.64 -8.33 3.78
N ASN A 292 -16.10 -8.84 4.92
CA ASN A 292 -16.82 -10.13 4.97
C ASN A 292 -18.22 -10.04 4.33
N GLN A 293 -18.95 -8.94 4.53
CA GLN A 293 -20.28 -8.77 3.93
C GLN A 293 -20.21 -8.51 2.41
N GLU A 294 -19.19 -7.80 1.93
CA GLU A 294 -18.93 -7.51 0.51
C GLU A 294 -18.46 -8.75 -0.24
N VAL A 295 -17.55 -9.54 0.34
CA VAL A 295 -17.10 -10.82 -0.25
C VAL A 295 -18.24 -11.83 -0.28
N GLU A 296 -19.02 -11.98 0.79
CA GLU A 296 -20.12 -12.94 0.80
C GLU A 296 -21.29 -12.50 -0.10
N SER A 297 -21.62 -11.19 -0.15
CA SER A 297 -22.62 -10.68 -1.10
C SER A 297 -22.18 -10.81 -2.56
N HIS A 298 -20.91 -10.54 -2.91
CA HIS A 298 -20.40 -10.82 -4.26
C HIS A 298 -20.43 -12.33 -4.57
N ARG A 299 -20.13 -13.19 -3.60
CA ARG A 299 -20.22 -14.65 -3.76
C ARG A 299 -21.66 -15.12 -3.98
N ILE A 300 -22.64 -14.52 -3.27
CA ILE A 300 -24.08 -14.74 -3.47
C ILE A 300 -24.51 -14.28 -4.87
N LEU A 301 -24.06 -13.10 -5.32
CA LEU A 301 -24.41 -12.56 -6.63
C LEU A 301 -23.80 -13.35 -7.81
N LEU A 302 -22.56 -13.84 -7.65
CA LEU A 302 -21.84 -14.59 -8.69
C LEU A 302 -22.22 -16.08 -8.74
N PHE A 303 -22.64 -16.69 -7.63
CA PHE A 303 -22.95 -18.12 -7.55
C PHE A 303 -24.23 -18.45 -6.73
N PRO A 304 -25.40 -17.84 -7.07
CA PRO A 304 -26.62 -17.98 -6.28
C PRO A 304 -27.10 -19.44 -6.13
N GLU A 305 -26.95 -20.27 -7.16
CA GLU A 305 -27.32 -21.69 -7.10
C GLU A 305 -26.46 -22.49 -6.11
N ARG A 306 -25.15 -22.23 -6.04
CA ARG A 306 -24.27 -22.91 -5.07
C ARG A 306 -24.58 -22.51 -3.64
N HIS A 307 -24.87 -21.24 -3.39
CA HIS A 307 -25.28 -20.80 -2.06
C HIS A 307 -26.68 -21.37 -1.69
N GLN A 308 -27.60 -21.54 -2.64
CA GLN A 308 -28.84 -22.28 -2.39
C GLN A 308 -28.60 -23.76 -2.05
N GLU A 309 -27.69 -24.45 -2.74
CA GLU A 309 -27.30 -25.82 -2.35
C GLU A 309 -26.66 -25.88 -0.96
N GLU A 310 -25.76 -24.95 -0.62
CA GLU A 310 -25.08 -24.91 0.68
C GLU A 310 -26.09 -24.67 1.83
N ILE A 311 -27.06 -23.76 1.67
CA ILE A 311 -28.20 -23.61 2.60
C ILE A 311 -29.00 -24.92 2.70
N ARG A 312 -29.37 -25.52 1.57
CA ARG A 312 -30.23 -26.72 1.52
C ARG A 312 -29.58 -27.92 2.22
N ARG A 313 -28.24 -28.06 2.11
CA ARG A 313 -27.46 -29.07 2.84
C ARG A 313 -27.41 -28.80 4.34
N HIS A 314 -27.22 -27.55 4.78
CA HIS A 314 -27.25 -27.20 6.21
C HIS A 314 -28.61 -27.47 6.85
N VAL A 315 -29.70 -27.10 6.18
CA VAL A 315 -31.07 -27.39 6.65
C VAL A 315 -31.32 -28.90 6.75
N GLN A 316 -30.87 -29.70 5.78
CA GLN A 316 -30.95 -31.16 5.87
C GLN A 316 -30.12 -31.74 7.02
N GLN A 317 -28.91 -31.22 7.28
CA GLN A 317 -28.09 -31.68 8.41
C GLN A 317 -28.73 -31.35 9.78
N GLN A 318 -29.32 -30.16 9.94
CA GLN A 318 -30.04 -29.81 11.17
C GLN A 318 -31.27 -30.69 11.39
N GLN A 319 -32.05 -30.98 10.33
CA GLN A 319 -33.20 -31.89 10.42
C GLN A 319 -32.78 -33.33 10.77
N GLN A 320 -31.65 -33.82 10.23
CA GLN A 320 -31.10 -35.14 10.59
C GLN A 320 -30.61 -35.18 12.04
N GLN A 321 -29.97 -34.12 12.55
CA GLN A 321 -29.58 -34.03 13.96
C GLN A 321 -30.80 -34.02 14.89
N GLN A 322 -31.85 -33.24 14.58
CA GLN A 322 -33.08 -33.22 15.39
C GLN A 322 -33.74 -34.60 15.47
N GLN A 323 -33.86 -35.32 14.35
CA GLN A 323 -34.40 -36.70 14.33
C GLN A 323 -33.55 -37.69 15.15
N GLN A 324 -32.25 -37.45 15.32
CA GLN A 324 -31.38 -38.27 16.16
C GLN A 324 -31.59 -38.03 17.68
N TYR A 325 -32.15 -36.87 18.07
CA TYR A 325 -32.47 -36.56 19.48
C TYR A 325 -33.85 -37.06 19.93
N GLU A 326 -34.76 -37.43 19.02
CA GLU A 326 -36.14 -37.83 19.35
C GLU A 326 -36.35 -39.34 19.62
N GLN A 327 -35.29 -40.16 19.65
CA GLN A 327 -35.44 -41.58 19.98
C GLN A 327 -35.57 -41.79 21.52
N PRO A 328 -36.70 -42.32 22.05
CA PRO A 328 -36.96 -42.22 23.49
C PRO A 328 -36.11 -43.15 24.36
N GLN A 329 -35.50 -42.59 25.42
CA GLN A 329 -35.01 -43.37 26.55
C GLN A 329 -36.19 -43.88 27.39
N GLN A 330 -36.62 -45.12 27.16
CA GLN A 330 -37.34 -45.91 28.16
C GLN A 330 -36.39 -46.92 28.78
N HIS A 331 -35.98 -46.70 30.04
CA HIS A 331 -35.90 -47.74 31.09
C HIS A 331 -35.47 -47.14 32.44
N GLU A 332 -36.12 -47.63 33.51
CA GLU A 332 -35.82 -47.39 34.94
C GLU A 332 -36.04 -45.96 35.48
N GLN A 333 -36.44 -45.74 36.75
CA GLN A 333 -36.68 -46.69 37.85
C GLN A 333 -37.93 -46.31 38.69
N GLN A 334 -38.29 -47.12 39.71
CA GLN A 334 -39.61 -47.09 40.37
C GLN A 334 -39.56 -46.84 41.90
N GLN A 335 -40.66 -46.25 42.40
CA GLN A 335 -41.27 -46.37 43.76
C GLN A 335 -40.75 -45.58 45.00
N HIS A 336 -41.69 -44.78 45.55
CA HIS A 336 -41.98 -44.48 46.98
C HIS A 336 -40.92 -43.76 47.88
N TYR A 337 -41.29 -43.04 48.96
CA TYR A 337 -42.37 -43.25 49.96
C TYR A 337 -43.11 -41.98 50.48
N GLU A 338 -44.40 -42.17 50.81
CA GLU A 338 -45.24 -41.55 51.88
C GLU A 338 -45.44 -40.00 52.05
N GLN A 339 -46.36 -39.64 52.98
CA GLN A 339 -47.23 -38.44 52.89
C GLN A 339 -47.58 -37.82 54.30
N PRO A 340 -48.62 -36.96 54.55
CA PRO A 340 -48.43 -35.61 55.13
C PRO A 340 -49.16 -35.34 56.48
N GLN A 341 -49.14 -34.10 56.99
CA GLN A 341 -50.28 -33.44 57.67
C GLN A 341 -50.23 -31.88 57.65
N HIS A 342 -51.37 -31.24 57.33
CA HIS A 342 -52.07 -30.08 57.95
C HIS A 342 -51.28 -29.01 58.75
N GLU A 343 -51.58 -27.68 58.78
CA GLU A 343 -52.56 -26.75 58.15
C GLU A 343 -52.24 -25.28 58.59
N GLN A 344 -52.85 -24.14 58.21
CA GLN A 344 -54.00 -23.79 57.33
C GLN A 344 -53.68 -22.54 56.42
N PRO A 345 -54.43 -21.38 56.25
CA PRO A 345 -54.46 -20.71 54.92
C PRO A 345 -54.32 -19.14 54.83
N GLN A 346 -54.40 -18.63 53.59
CA GLN A 346 -54.76 -17.25 53.14
C GLN A 346 -53.75 -16.09 53.33
N GLN A 347 -53.59 -15.12 52.42
CA GLN A 347 -54.29 -14.77 51.15
C GLN A 347 -53.33 -14.50 49.95
N TYR A 348 -53.94 -14.36 48.76
CA TYR A 348 -53.44 -13.83 47.47
C TYR A 348 -52.69 -14.77 46.52
N GLU A 349 -52.86 -14.49 45.21
CA GLU A 349 -52.74 -15.44 44.11
C GLU A 349 -51.45 -15.27 43.28
N GLN A 350 -51.09 -16.34 42.57
CA GLN A 350 -49.95 -16.49 41.67
C GLN A 350 -50.23 -17.66 40.71
N PRO A 351 -49.47 -17.86 39.62
CA PRO A 351 -48.94 -16.88 38.66
C PRO A 351 -49.37 -17.28 37.22
N GLN A 352 -48.91 -16.53 36.20
CA GLN A 352 -48.74 -17.10 34.85
C GLN A 352 -47.38 -16.74 34.26
N GLN A 353 -46.73 -17.76 33.69
CA GLN A 353 -45.63 -17.66 32.73
C GLN A 353 -46.10 -18.26 31.39
N HIS A 354 -45.28 -18.16 30.35
CA HIS A 354 -45.64 -18.27 28.93
C HIS A 354 -46.30 -16.97 28.41
N GLU A 355 -46.19 -16.60 27.13
CA GLU A 355 -45.77 -17.38 25.95
C GLU A 355 -44.54 -16.80 25.21
N GLN A 356 -44.05 -17.51 24.20
CA GLN A 356 -43.10 -16.96 23.22
C GLN A 356 -43.82 -15.95 22.30
N PRO A 357 -43.20 -14.80 21.97
CA PRO A 357 -43.60 -14.03 20.80
C PRO A 357 -43.41 -14.85 19.52
N GLN A 358 -44.44 -14.89 18.68
CA GLN A 358 -44.45 -15.64 17.42
C GLN A 358 -43.54 -15.01 16.37
N GLN A 359 -43.20 -15.77 15.32
CA GLN A 359 -42.55 -15.23 14.13
C GLN A 359 -43.42 -14.12 13.52
N HIS A 360 -42.85 -12.94 13.27
CA HIS A 360 -43.50 -11.92 12.45
C HIS A 360 -43.32 -12.23 10.97
N GLU A 361 -44.41 -12.03 10.22
CA GLU A 361 -44.50 -12.31 8.79
C GLU A 361 -43.65 -11.33 7.96
N GLN A 362 -43.39 -11.69 6.70
CA GLN A 362 -42.68 -10.82 5.77
C GLN A 362 -43.47 -9.52 5.51
N PRO A 363 -42.85 -8.33 5.61
CA PRO A 363 -43.32 -7.15 4.90
C PRO A 363 -43.39 -7.45 3.40
N GLN A 364 -44.47 -7.00 2.76
CA GLN A 364 -44.73 -7.26 1.34
C GLN A 364 -43.71 -6.56 0.43
N GLN A 365 -43.56 -7.06 -0.80
CA GLN A 365 -42.82 -6.33 -1.85
C GLN A 365 -43.46 -4.96 -2.07
N HIS A 366 -42.71 -3.89 -1.83
CA HIS A 366 -43.06 -2.57 -2.36
C HIS A 366 -42.53 -2.39 -3.78
N GLU A 367 -43.28 -1.62 -4.57
CA GLU A 367 -43.18 -1.54 -6.01
C GLU A 367 -41.95 -0.75 -6.48
N GLN A 368 -41.57 -0.93 -7.75
CA GLN A 368 -40.51 -0.13 -8.36
C GLN A 368 -40.85 1.37 -8.33
N PRO A 369 -39.94 2.24 -7.88
CA PRO A 369 -39.95 3.64 -8.30
C PRO A 369 -39.93 3.72 -9.83
N GLN A 370 -40.76 4.60 -10.39
CA GLN A 370 -40.89 4.75 -11.84
C GLN A 370 -39.59 5.23 -12.49
N GLN A 371 -39.41 4.95 -13.78
CA GLN A 371 -38.32 5.52 -14.57
C GLN A 371 -38.43 7.05 -14.54
N HIS A 372 -37.40 7.74 -14.03
CA HIS A 372 -37.25 9.16 -14.30
C HIS A 372 -36.92 9.37 -15.78
N GLU A 373 -37.59 10.35 -16.39
CA GLU A 373 -37.36 10.74 -17.78
C GLU A 373 -35.94 11.28 -18.00
N GLN A 374 -35.44 11.20 -19.23
CA GLN A 374 -34.12 11.71 -19.59
C GLN A 374 -34.02 13.22 -19.31
N PRO A 375 -32.92 13.69 -18.68
CA PRO A 375 -32.51 15.08 -18.83
C PRO A 375 -32.36 15.41 -20.32
N GLN A 376 -32.91 16.55 -20.74
CA GLN A 376 -32.85 16.97 -22.14
C GLN A 376 -31.40 17.23 -22.59
N GLN A 377 -31.18 17.18 -23.91
CA GLN A 377 -29.87 17.45 -24.49
C GLN A 377 -29.37 18.84 -24.08
N TYR A 378 -28.12 18.93 -23.64
CA TYR A 378 -27.43 20.21 -23.53
C TYR A 378 -27.28 20.81 -24.93
N GLU A 379 -27.88 21.98 -25.16
CA GLU A 379 -27.61 22.78 -26.35
C GLU A 379 -26.13 23.18 -26.39
N GLN A 380 -25.57 23.28 -27.60
CA GLN A 380 -24.17 23.71 -27.77
C GLN A 380 -23.99 25.16 -27.30
N PRO A 381 -22.97 25.46 -26.47
CA PRO A 381 -22.51 26.83 -26.30
C PRO A 381 -22.16 27.44 -27.65
N GLN A 382 -22.67 28.65 -27.91
CA GLN A 382 -22.37 29.37 -29.15
C GLN A 382 -20.88 29.69 -29.27
N GLN A 383 -20.38 29.78 -30.51
CA GLN A 383 -18.99 30.12 -30.77
C GLN A 383 -18.67 31.53 -30.23
N HIS A 384 -17.74 31.63 -29.28
CA HIS A 384 -17.14 32.91 -28.94
C HIS A 384 -16.26 33.40 -30.09
N GLU A 385 -16.45 34.66 -30.48
CA GLU A 385 -15.66 35.32 -31.52
C GLU A 385 -14.18 35.47 -31.10
N GLN A 386 -13.29 35.56 -32.09
CA GLN A 386 -11.86 35.74 -31.86
C GLN A 386 -11.55 37.08 -31.20
N PRO A 387 -10.73 37.12 -30.12
CA PRO A 387 -9.98 38.31 -29.77
C PRO A 387 -9.07 38.73 -30.94
N GLN A 388 -9.02 40.04 -31.22
CA GLN A 388 -8.20 40.58 -32.31
C GLN A 388 -6.70 40.41 -32.03
N GLN A 389 -5.90 40.41 -33.09
CA GLN A 389 -4.44 40.33 -33.00
C GLN A 389 -3.87 41.52 -32.23
N HIS A 390 -3.09 41.27 -31.17
CA HIS A 390 -2.22 42.30 -30.60
C HIS A 390 -0.96 42.47 -31.46
N GLU A 391 -0.59 43.72 -31.70
CA GLU A 391 0.57 44.09 -32.51
C GLU A 391 1.91 43.72 -31.85
N GLN A 392 2.96 43.60 -32.67
CA GLN A 392 4.32 43.29 -32.20
C GLN A 392 4.92 44.47 -31.40
N PRO A 393 5.52 44.23 -30.23
CA PRO A 393 6.52 45.12 -29.66
C PRO A 393 7.71 45.27 -30.61
N GLN A 394 8.22 46.49 -30.76
CA GLN A 394 9.31 46.80 -31.69
C GLN A 394 10.65 46.21 -31.24
N GLN A 395 11.55 45.99 -32.19
CA GLN A 395 12.93 45.56 -31.90
C GLN A 395 13.68 46.65 -31.11
N HIS A 396 14.28 46.27 -29.98
CA HIS A 396 15.25 47.14 -29.30
C HIS A 396 16.66 46.90 -29.86
N GLU A 397 17.39 48.00 -30.06
CA GLU A 397 18.71 48.00 -30.68
C GLU A 397 19.81 47.37 -29.82
N GLN A 398 20.86 46.89 -30.50
CA GLN A 398 22.00 46.19 -29.92
C GLN A 398 23.03 47.15 -29.31
N PRO A 399 23.39 47.02 -28.02
CA PRO A 399 24.54 47.73 -27.45
C PRO A 399 25.87 47.28 -28.08
N GLN A 400 26.79 48.23 -28.27
CA GLN A 400 28.05 48.00 -28.99
C GLN A 400 29.12 47.27 -28.17
N HIS A 401 30.20 46.89 -28.88
CA HIS A 401 31.41 46.25 -28.36
C HIS A 401 31.97 46.90 -27.08
N TYR A 402 32.51 46.06 -26.20
CA TYR A 402 33.54 46.44 -25.24
C TYR A 402 34.90 45.85 -25.64
N GLU A 403 35.96 46.63 -25.45
CA GLU A 403 37.31 46.31 -25.88
C GLU A 403 38.04 45.35 -24.91
N GLN A 404 39.08 44.69 -25.43
CA GLN A 404 39.89 43.73 -24.70
C GLN A 404 41.09 44.43 -24.01
N PRO A 405 41.26 44.33 -22.67
CA PRO A 405 42.45 44.83 -21.99
C PRO A 405 43.72 44.06 -22.42
N GLN A 406 44.84 44.79 -22.48
CA GLN A 406 46.12 44.28 -22.97
C GLN A 406 46.87 43.40 -21.95
N GLN A 407 47.83 42.62 -22.45
CA GLN A 407 48.80 41.88 -21.62
C GLN A 407 49.70 42.84 -20.84
N TYR A 408 50.17 42.38 -19.67
CA TYR A 408 51.30 42.98 -18.95
C TYR A 408 52.43 41.95 -18.80
N GLU A 409 53.66 42.39 -19.09
CA GLU A 409 54.87 41.56 -19.04
C GLU A 409 55.43 41.41 -17.61
N GLN A 410 56.34 40.45 -17.44
CA GLN A 410 57.08 40.24 -16.19
C GLN A 410 58.16 41.31 -15.95
N PRO A 411 58.41 41.68 -14.69
CA PRO A 411 59.72 42.13 -14.23
C PRO A 411 60.54 40.94 -13.68
N GLN A 412 61.77 40.77 -14.16
CA GLN A 412 62.78 39.91 -13.51
C GLN A 412 63.68 40.75 -12.60
N THR A 413 63.87 40.31 -11.35
CA THR A 413 65.05 40.58 -10.48
C THR A 413 64.92 39.69 -9.22
N ALA A 414 65.97 39.07 -8.68
CA ALA A 414 67.37 39.00 -9.11
C ALA A 414 67.99 37.65 -8.71
#